data_AF-A0AAU6L108-F1
#
_entry.id   AF-A0AAU6L108-F1
#
_cell.length_a   1.000
_cell.length_b   1.000
_cell.length_c   1.000
_cell.angle_alpha   90.00
_cell.angle_beta   90.00
_cell.angle_gamma   90.00
#
_symmetry.space_group_name_H-M   'P 1'
#
loop_
_entity.id
_entity.type
_entity.pdbx_description
1 polymer ?
#
loop_
_entity_poly.entity_id
_entity_poly.type
_entity_poly.pdbx_seq_one_letter_code
_entity_poly.pdbx_strand_id
1 'polypeptide(L)'
;MIHFDQVTVQYEDTAEPVLRDVDLTVEEGELCLVVGHTGVGKSTLLGAVNGLVPHFTGGTLYGRVLVDGRDTAEHPPRELADVVGVVGQDPLDGFVTDTVEEELAYAMEQLAIPPATMRKRVEETLDLLGLADLRHRALHELSGGQQQRVAIGSVLTAHPRILVLDEPTSALDPTAAEEVLAAVTRLVHDLGVTVLLAEHRLERVVQYADRVIHLPGDGRVVCGPPAEVFRTSSIAPPIVELGRAAGWDPLPLSIRDARRAAAPVRTRLAGTTPPPVRPGPAPDPAELLKARGVTVTYQGVPAVREVALHLRGGEITALMGRNGSGKSSLLWALQGSGPRKAGTVHIPAVDGGKDADPQKLSAAEARRLIGLVPQTPTDLLYLESVKQELDQADSESEVGSDAPAARAILDRLAPGIDDATHPRDLSEGQKLALVLAIQLSAAPKVLLLDEPTRGLDYRAKAELIRIVDDLAAEGGAVVISTHDVEFVARAADRVVVMAEGDVVADGPTGEIILASPVFAPQTAKILAPLPYLTVAQVAAALPDDETDRAS
;
A
#
# COMPACT_ATOMS: atom_id res chain seq x y z
N MET A 1 29.40 -5.32 5.98
CA MET A 1 28.30 -4.49 6.52
C MET A 1 28.05 -3.35 5.55
N ILE A 2 27.52 -2.18 5.91
CA ILE A 2 27.31 -1.08 4.95
C ILE A 2 27.82 0.22 5.57
N HIS A 3 28.60 0.99 4.80
CA HIS A 3 29.12 2.28 5.23
C HIS A 3 28.98 3.32 4.12
N PHE A 4 28.31 4.41 4.43
CA PHE A 4 28.22 5.62 3.61
C PHE A 4 29.14 6.66 4.26
N ASP A 5 30.08 7.19 3.47
CA ASP A 5 31.03 8.23 3.85
C ASP A 5 30.79 9.46 2.97
N GLN A 6 30.17 10.49 3.55
CA GLN A 6 29.82 11.77 2.92
C GLN A 6 29.10 11.63 1.57
N VAL A 7 28.14 10.71 1.48
CA VAL A 7 27.53 10.33 0.21
C VAL A 7 26.52 11.38 -0.26
N THR A 8 26.69 11.86 -1.48
CA THR A 8 25.74 12.75 -2.16
C THR A 8 25.37 12.15 -3.50
N VAL A 9 24.07 12.09 -3.81
CA VAL A 9 23.56 11.59 -5.09
C VAL A 9 22.69 12.66 -5.73
N GLN A 10 23.02 13.02 -6.98
CA GLN A 10 22.26 13.97 -7.77
C GLN A 10 21.97 13.41 -9.17
N TYR A 11 20.70 13.46 -9.59
CA TYR A 11 20.30 13.09 -10.95
C TYR A 11 20.33 14.35 -11.85
N GLU A 12 20.55 14.16 -13.16
CA GLU A 12 20.71 15.27 -14.12
C GLU A 12 19.48 16.19 -14.17
N ASP A 13 18.28 15.61 -14.04
CA ASP A 13 17.00 16.34 -14.11
C ASP A 13 16.58 16.98 -12.78
N THR A 14 17.43 16.88 -11.74
CA THR A 14 17.13 17.40 -10.39
C THR A 14 18.01 18.60 -10.05
N ALA A 15 17.38 19.71 -9.69
CA ALA A 15 18.09 20.93 -9.29
C ALA A 15 18.90 20.76 -8.00
N GLU A 16 18.43 19.89 -7.10
CA GLU A 16 19.01 19.63 -5.80
C GLU A 16 19.37 18.13 -5.67
N PRO A 17 20.43 17.78 -4.91
CA PRO A 17 20.76 16.39 -4.62
C PRO A 17 19.61 15.67 -3.90
N VAL A 18 19.32 14.43 -4.34
CA VAL A 18 18.33 13.55 -3.71
C VAL A 18 18.87 13.01 -2.39
N LEU A 19 20.17 12.73 -2.31
CA LEU A 19 20.90 12.44 -1.08
C LEU A 19 22.02 13.47 -0.93
N ARG A 20 22.25 13.96 0.29
CA ARG A 20 23.21 15.02 0.60
C ARG A 20 23.98 14.71 1.87
N ASP A 21 25.31 14.62 1.74
CA ASP A 21 26.27 14.44 2.82
C ASP A 21 25.86 13.33 3.81
N VAL A 22 25.48 12.18 3.26
CA VAL A 22 24.98 11.05 4.05
C VAL A 22 26.15 10.28 4.66
N ASP A 23 26.23 10.32 5.99
CA ASP A 23 27.06 9.44 6.81
C ASP A 23 26.18 8.42 7.53
N LEU A 24 26.36 7.14 7.19
CA LEU A 24 25.54 6.05 7.71
C LEU A 24 26.38 4.79 7.86
N THR A 25 26.20 4.09 8.97
CA THR A 25 26.73 2.74 9.16
C THR A 25 25.60 1.82 9.58
N VAL A 26 25.47 0.67 8.93
CA VAL A 26 24.52 -0.39 9.27
C VAL A 26 25.32 -1.62 9.69
N GLU A 27 25.01 -2.11 10.89
CA GLU A 27 25.74 -3.21 11.50
C GLU A 27 25.22 -4.58 11.02
N GLU A 28 25.98 -5.65 11.27
CA GLU A 28 25.69 -7.02 10.82
C GLU A 28 24.54 -7.59 11.62
N GLY A 29 23.62 -8.24 10.93
CA GLY A 29 22.44 -8.84 11.54
C GLY A 29 21.43 -7.81 12.05
N GLU A 30 21.48 -6.56 11.58
CA GLU A 30 20.44 -5.56 11.85
C GLU A 30 19.31 -5.65 10.82
N LEU A 31 18.06 -5.53 11.28
CA LEU A 31 16.92 -5.15 10.45
C LEU A 31 16.78 -3.62 10.49
N CYS A 32 17.27 -2.96 9.43
CA CYS A 32 17.18 -1.52 9.23
C CYS A 32 15.96 -1.15 8.39
N LEU A 33 15.01 -0.45 9.02
CA LEU A 33 13.81 0.05 8.36
C LEU A 33 14.07 1.44 7.75
N VAL A 34 13.99 1.55 6.43
CA VAL A 34 14.13 2.81 5.68
C VAL A 34 12.76 3.46 5.56
N VAL A 35 12.61 4.67 6.12
CA VAL A 35 11.34 5.40 6.17
C VAL A 35 11.47 6.80 5.59
N GLY A 36 10.38 7.28 5.01
CA GLY A 36 10.28 8.60 4.41
C GLY A 36 9.14 8.65 3.40
N HIS A 37 8.71 9.85 3.05
CA HIS A 37 7.65 10.05 2.06
C HIS A 37 8.05 9.49 0.68
N THR A 38 7.10 9.29 -0.21
CA THR A 38 7.39 8.92 -1.60
C THR A 38 8.22 10.02 -2.27
N GLY A 39 9.25 9.62 -3.02
CA GLY A 39 10.13 10.55 -3.74
C GLY A 39 11.28 11.17 -2.94
N VAL A 40 11.43 10.87 -1.64
CA VAL A 40 12.52 11.47 -0.81
C VAL A 40 13.89 10.81 -0.97
N GLY A 41 14.04 9.81 -1.86
CA GLY A 41 15.31 9.12 -2.10
C GLY A 41 15.50 7.76 -1.42
N LYS A 42 14.43 7.10 -0.94
CA LYS A 42 14.51 5.75 -0.35
C LYS A 42 15.14 4.74 -1.32
N SER A 43 14.59 4.59 -2.52
CA SER A 43 15.11 3.68 -3.55
C SER A 43 16.50 4.11 -4.04
N THR A 44 16.83 5.41 -4.02
CA THR A 44 18.20 5.89 -4.28
C THR A 44 19.19 5.41 -3.21
N LEU A 45 18.80 5.48 -1.93
CA LEU A 45 19.62 4.96 -0.82
C LEU A 45 19.79 3.44 -0.92
N LEU A 46 18.72 2.69 -1.22
CA LEU A 46 18.78 1.25 -1.44
C LEU A 46 19.64 0.88 -2.67
N GLY A 47 19.48 1.62 -3.78
CA GLY A 47 20.24 1.43 -5.02
C GLY A 47 21.71 1.80 -4.90
N ALA A 48 22.08 2.68 -3.96
CA ALA A 48 23.48 2.96 -3.67
C ALA A 48 24.19 1.76 -3.00
N VAL A 49 23.45 0.95 -2.23
CA VAL A 49 23.99 -0.25 -1.54
C VAL A 49 24.31 -1.39 -2.51
N ASN A 50 23.50 -1.60 -3.54
CA ASN A 50 23.74 -2.68 -4.52
C ASN A 50 24.52 -2.21 -5.77
N GLY A 51 24.90 -0.93 -5.83
CA GLY A 51 25.59 -0.34 -6.97
C GLY A 51 24.70 -0.01 -8.17
N LEU A 52 23.37 -0.09 -8.09
CA LEU A 52 22.49 0.41 -9.15
C LEU A 52 22.69 1.91 -9.37
N VAL A 53 22.93 2.65 -8.29
CA VAL A 53 23.43 4.02 -8.34
C VAL A 53 24.96 3.96 -8.16
N PRO A 54 25.77 4.49 -9.11
CA PRO A 54 25.38 5.21 -10.32
C PRO A 54 25.27 4.32 -11.59
N HIS A 55 25.61 3.02 -11.53
CA HIS A 55 25.91 2.21 -12.72
C HIS A 55 24.75 2.00 -13.70
N PHE A 56 23.50 1.97 -13.21
CA PHE A 56 22.34 1.61 -14.03
C PHE A 56 21.24 2.67 -14.01
N THR A 57 20.88 3.17 -12.83
CA THR A 57 19.82 4.20 -12.70
C THR A 57 20.31 5.60 -13.06
N GLY A 58 21.61 5.76 -13.33
CA GLY A 58 22.24 7.05 -13.58
C GLY A 58 22.43 7.88 -12.31
N GLY A 59 22.64 9.19 -12.52
CA GLY A 59 23.02 10.14 -11.48
C GLY A 59 24.52 10.14 -11.17
N THR A 60 24.97 11.20 -10.51
CA THR A 60 26.34 11.32 -10.03
C THR A 60 26.39 11.00 -8.54
N LEU A 61 27.24 10.04 -8.16
CA LEU A 61 27.53 9.69 -6.78
C LEU A 61 28.85 10.34 -6.35
N TYR A 62 28.80 11.16 -5.30
CA TYR A 62 29.94 11.69 -4.57
C TYR A 62 30.06 10.98 -3.21
N GLY A 63 31.25 11.03 -2.61
CA GLY A 63 31.54 10.28 -1.39
C GLY A 63 31.80 8.80 -1.71
N ARG A 64 31.63 7.93 -0.72
CA ARG A 64 31.91 6.50 -0.85
C ARG A 64 30.83 5.64 -0.21
N VAL A 65 30.41 4.59 -0.91
CA VAL A 65 29.55 3.54 -0.34
C VAL A 65 30.32 2.23 -0.34
N LEU A 66 30.60 1.71 0.84
CA LEU A 66 31.31 0.46 1.05
C LEU A 66 30.34 -0.61 1.52
N VAL A 67 30.32 -1.73 0.82
CA VAL A 67 29.50 -2.89 1.14
C VAL A 67 30.38 -4.12 1.27
N ASP A 68 30.46 -4.65 2.49
CA ASP A 68 31.42 -5.70 2.87
C ASP A 68 32.87 -5.41 2.41
N GLY A 69 33.27 -4.13 2.50
CA GLY A 69 34.60 -3.65 2.09
C GLY A 69 34.76 -3.41 0.59
N ARG A 70 33.74 -3.68 -0.24
CA ARG A 70 33.73 -3.39 -1.68
C ARG A 70 33.07 -2.04 -1.95
N ASP A 71 33.72 -1.19 -2.73
CA ASP A 71 33.17 0.09 -3.14
C ASP A 71 32.13 -0.09 -4.25
N THR A 72 30.90 0.36 -4.05
CA THR A 72 29.82 0.18 -5.03
C THR A 72 30.01 1.01 -6.29
N ALA A 73 30.82 2.08 -6.26
CA ALA A 73 31.20 2.82 -7.46
C ALA A 73 32.19 2.06 -8.35
N GLU A 74 33.01 1.18 -7.75
CA GLU A 74 34.02 0.37 -8.47
C GLU A 74 33.50 -1.02 -8.86
N HIS A 75 32.45 -1.50 -8.19
CA HIS A 75 31.88 -2.84 -8.41
C HIS A 75 30.44 -2.71 -8.93
N PRO A 76 30.16 -3.07 -10.20
CA PRO A 76 28.80 -3.04 -10.73
C PRO A 76 27.92 -4.09 -10.02
N PRO A 77 26.58 -3.97 -10.07
CA PRO A 77 25.66 -4.84 -9.32
C PRO A 77 25.92 -6.35 -9.49
N ARG A 78 26.26 -6.80 -10.70
CA ARG A 78 26.58 -8.21 -10.98
C ARG A 78 27.81 -8.74 -10.20
N GLU A 79 28.72 -7.87 -9.78
CA GLU A 79 29.91 -8.20 -8.98
C GLU A 79 29.67 -8.07 -7.47
N LEU A 80 28.50 -7.57 -7.08
CA LEU A 80 28.03 -7.49 -5.71
C LEU A 80 26.96 -8.56 -5.40
N ALA A 81 26.50 -9.32 -6.40
CA ALA A 81 25.41 -10.28 -6.26
C ALA A 81 25.70 -11.44 -5.28
N ASP A 82 26.97 -11.73 -4.97
CA ASP A 82 27.37 -12.68 -3.93
C ASP A 82 27.31 -12.10 -2.51
N VAL A 83 27.18 -10.77 -2.39
CA VAL A 83 27.16 -10.05 -1.11
C VAL A 83 25.81 -9.41 -0.83
N VAL A 84 25.14 -8.89 -1.87
CA VAL A 84 23.88 -8.14 -1.78
C VAL A 84 22.82 -8.82 -2.64
N GLY A 85 21.80 -9.37 -1.97
CA GLY A 85 20.56 -9.80 -2.60
C GLY A 85 19.57 -8.62 -2.65
N VAL A 86 18.87 -8.45 -3.76
CA VAL A 86 17.95 -7.32 -3.97
C VAL A 86 16.62 -7.87 -4.44
N VAL A 87 15.55 -7.53 -3.71
CA VAL A 87 14.18 -7.84 -4.10
C VAL A 87 13.44 -6.52 -4.29
N GLY A 88 12.97 -6.29 -5.52
CA GLY A 88 12.18 -5.12 -5.86
C GLY A 88 10.73 -5.21 -5.37
N GLN A 89 9.97 -4.16 -5.67
CA GLN A 89 8.58 -3.99 -5.25
C GLN A 89 7.63 -5.01 -5.88
N ASP A 90 7.82 -5.36 -7.17
CA ASP A 90 7.08 -6.42 -7.83
C ASP A 90 7.99 -7.65 -8.05
N PRO A 91 7.73 -8.78 -7.36
CA PRO A 91 8.46 -10.03 -7.58
C PRO A 91 8.48 -10.48 -9.04
N LEU A 92 7.38 -10.28 -9.78
CA LEU A 92 7.25 -10.77 -11.15
C LEU A 92 8.23 -10.10 -12.11
N ASP A 93 8.54 -8.81 -11.88
CA ASP A 93 9.50 -8.06 -12.69
C ASP A 93 10.93 -8.59 -12.53
N GLY A 94 11.21 -9.31 -11.44
CA GLY A 94 12.51 -9.91 -11.14
C GLY A 94 12.66 -11.36 -11.60
N PHE A 95 11.57 -12.08 -11.87
CA PHE A 95 11.64 -13.49 -12.25
C PHE A 95 12.10 -13.69 -13.68
N VAL A 96 12.90 -14.72 -13.89
CA VAL A 96 13.47 -15.04 -15.21
C VAL A 96 13.00 -16.40 -15.73
N THR A 97 12.67 -17.32 -14.82
CA THR A 97 12.34 -18.72 -15.13
C THR A 97 10.84 -19.01 -14.99
N ASP A 98 10.42 -20.25 -15.26
CA ASP A 98 9.00 -20.63 -15.24
C ASP A 98 8.56 -21.21 -13.89
N THR A 99 9.46 -21.89 -13.17
CA THR A 99 9.13 -22.65 -11.94
C THR A 99 9.93 -22.21 -10.72
N VAL A 100 9.41 -22.49 -9.53
CA VAL A 100 10.06 -22.13 -8.26
C VAL A 100 11.49 -22.67 -8.16
N GLU A 101 11.69 -23.96 -8.43
CA GLU A 101 13.03 -24.57 -8.32
C GLU A 101 14.04 -23.96 -9.29
N GLU A 102 13.64 -23.69 -10.53
CA GLU A 102 14.50 -23.05 -11.53
C GLU A 102 14.87 -21.63 -11.11
N GLU A 103 13.91 -20.88 -10.57
CA GLU A 103 14.13 -19.51 -10.12
C GLU A 103 15.10 -19.45 -8.93
N LEU A 104 14.95 -20.38 -7.97
CA LEU A 104 15.88 -20.51 -6.86
C LEU A 104 17.30 -20.89 -7.30
N ALA A 105 17.42 -21.65 -8.40
CA ALA A 105 18.71 -22.06 -8.94
C ALA A 105 19.39 -20.97 -9.79
N TYR A 106 18.62 -20.09 -10.42
CA TYR A 106 19.08 -19.17 -11.46
C TYR A 106 20.30 -18.34 -11.06
N ALA A 107 20.27 -17.66 -9.91
CA ALA A 107 21.39 -16.84 -9.44
C ALA A 107 22.69 -17.64 -9.27
N MET A 108 22.58 -18.88 -8.78
CA MET A 108 23.72 -19.77 -8.61
C MET A 108 24.29 -20.27 -9.94
N GLU A 109 23.47 -20.41 -10.99
CA GLU A 109 23.92 -20.77 -12.34
C GLU A 109 24.77 -19.65 -12.93
N GLN A 110 24.34 -18.39 -12.76
CA GLN A 110 25.09 -17.22 -13.20
C GLN A 110 26.44 -17.09 -12.49
N LEU A 111 26.50 -17.52 -11.22
CA LEU A 111 27.74 -17.58 -10.42
C LEU A 111 28.57 -18.85 -10.67
N ALA A 112 28.16 -19.71 -11.62
CA ALA A 112 28.82 -20.97 -11.97
C ALA A 112 29.03 -21.92 -10.76
N ILE A 113 28.09 -21.94 -9.82
CA ILE A 113 28.14 -22.83 -8.64
C ILE A 113 27.91 -24.28 -9.08
N PRO A 114 28.65 -25.27 -8.54
CA PRO A 114 28.47 -26.67 -8.93
C PRO A 114 27.05 -27.20 -8.66
N PRO A 115 26.46 -28.01 -9.57
CA PRO A 115 25.07 -28.48 -9.44
C PRO A 115 24.75 -29.23 -8.14
N ALA A 116 25.72 -29.96 -7.58
CA ALA A 116 25.54 -30.67 -6.31
C ALA A 116 25.39 -29.71 -5.12
N THR A 117 26.04 -28.55 -5.16
CA THR A 117 25.89 -27.48 -4.17
C THR A 117 24.56 -26.76 -4.35
N MET A 118 24.19 -26.48 -5.60
CA MET A 118 22.92 -25.82 -5.92
C MET A 118 21.73 -26.60 -5.37
N ARG A 119 21.65 -27.92 -5.62
CA ARG A 119 20.55 -28.76 -5.11
C ARG A 119 20.40 -28.69 -3.59
N LYS A 120 21.50 -28.66 -2.84
CA LYS A 120 21.46 -28.53 -1.38
C LYS A 120 20.92 -27.18 -0.95
N ARG A 121 21.43 -26.10 -1.55
CA ARG A 121 21.00 -24.74 -1.25
C ARG A 121 19.54 -24.47 -1.62
N VAL A 122 19.07 -25.03 -2.74
CA VAL A 122 17.66 -24.99 -3.11
C VAL A 122 16.81 -25.68 -2.04
N GLU A 123 17.20 -26.90 -1.62
CA GLU A 123 16.47 -27.63 -0.57
C GLU A 123 16.39 -26.83 0.75
N GLU A 124 17.53 -26.30 1.21
CA GLU A 124 17.61 -25.48 2.42
C GLU A 124 16.73 -24.22 2.32
N THR A 125 16.72 -23.57 1.17
CA THR A 125 15.92 -22.35 0.92
C THR A 125 14.42 -22.65 0.86
N LEU A 126 14.04 -23.79 0.26
CA LEU A 126 12.65 -24.25 0.23
C LEU A 126 12.11 -24.48 1.64
N ASP A 127 12.89 -25.11 2.51
CA ASP A 127 12.51 -25.35 3.91
C ASP A 127 12.44 -24.05 4.71
N LEU A 128 13.47 -23.21 4.60
CA LEU A 128 13.59 -21.94 5.32
C LEU A 128 12.40 -21.00 5.06
N LEU A 129 11.94 -20.95 3.82
CA LEU A 129 10.87 -20.06 3.36
C LEU A 129 9.51 -20.75 3.27
N GLY A 130 9.41 -22.03 3.64
CA GLY A 130 8.16 -22.79 3.59
C GLY A 130 7.58 -22.90 2.16
N LEU A 131 8.45 -23.19 1.19
CA LEU A 131 8.17 -23.29 -0.24
C LEU A 131 8.24 -24.74 -0.77
N ALA A 132 8.54 -25.73 0.07
CA ALA A 132 8.73 -27.12 -0.35
C ALA A 132 7.58 -27.67 -1.22
N ASP A 133 6.32 -27.42 -0.83
CA ASP A 133 5.13 -27.86 -1.57
C ASP A 133 4.93 -27.13 -2.92
N LEU A 134 5.64 -26.02 -3.13
CA LEU A 134 5.55 -25.15 -4.31
C LEU A 134 6.70 -25.36 -5.29
N ARG A 135 7.67 -26.22 -4.97
CA ARG A 135 8.92 -26.46 -5.72
C ARG A 135 8.75 -26.54 -7.23
N HIS A 136 7.75 -27.29 -7.69
CA HIS A 136 7.52 -27.54 -9.12
C HIS A 136 6.38 -26.70 -9.71
N ARG A 137 5.84 -25.77 -8.93
CA ARG A 137 4.74 -24.92 -9.38
C ARG A 137 5.26 -23.81 -10.28
N ALA A 138 4.44 -23.41 -11.25
CA ALA A 138 4.75 -22.26 -12.08
C ALA A 138 4.62 -20.95 -11.29
N LEU A 139 5.55 -20.01 -11.51
CA LEU A 139 5.64 -18.76 -10.74
C LEU A 139 4.39 -17.89 -10.87
N HIS A 140 3.79 -17.85 -12.07
CA HIS A 140 2.59 -17.05 -12.36
C HIS A 140 1.32 -17.58 -11.67
N GLU A 141 1.32 -18.82 -11.18
CA GLU A 141 0.18 -19.39 -10.45
C GLU A 141 0.23 -19.11 -8.94
N LEU A 142 1.39 -18.68 -8.44
CA LEU A 142 1.62 -18.42 -7.02
C LEU A 142 0.79 -17.24 -6.53
N SER A 143 0.41 -17.27 -5.25
CA SER A 143 -0.13 -16.07 -4.60
C SER A 143 0.97 -15.01 -4.44
N GLY A 144 0.62 -13.72 -4.34
CA GLY A 144 1.62 -12.65 -4.18
C GLY A 144 2.57 -12.88 -2.99
N GLY A 145 2.07 -13.41 -1.87
CA GLY A 145 2.92 -13.75 -0.71
C GLY A 145 3.87 -14.92 -0.98
N GLN A 146 3.43 -15.90 -1.79
CA GLN A 146 4.29 -16.99 -2.24
C GLN A 146 5.34 -16.47 -3.23
N GLN A 147 4.96 -15.61 -4.18
CA GLN A 147 5.89 -14.97 -5.12
C GLN A 147 6.95 -14.17 -4.37
N GLN A 148 6.56 -13.36 -3.36
CA GLN A 148 7.51 -12.61 -2.55
C GLN A 148 8.52 -13.52 -1.84
N ARG A 149 8.05 -14.63 -1.25
CA ARG A 149 8.94 -15.61 -0.62
C ARG A 149 9.87 -16.27 -1.64
N VAL A 150 9.40 -16.58 -2.84
CA VAL A 150 10.26 -17.11 -3.91
C VAL A 150 11.30 -16.08 -4.36
N ALA A 151 10.93 -14.81 -4.51
CA ALA A 151 11.87 -13.74 -4.87
C ALA A 151 12.93 -13.48 -3.80
N ILE A 152 12.55 -13.55 -2.51
CA ILE A 152 13.53 -13.55 -1.41
C ILE A 152 14.43 -14.79 -1.51
N GLY A 153 13.86 -15.97 -1.77
CA GLY A 153 14.61 -17.20 -1.93
C GLY A 153 15.60 -17.17 -3.08
N SER A 154 15.23 -16.61 -4.24
CA SER A 154 16.06 -16.62 -5.45
C SER A 154 17.35 -15.83 -5.28
N VAL A 155 17.31 -14.75 -4.49
CA VAL A 155 18.51 -14.00 -4.13
C VAL A 155 19.27 -14.61 -2.95
N LEU A 156 18.59 -15.30 -2.03
CA LEU A 156 19.22 -15.93 -0.87
C LEU A 156 20.07 -17.15 -1.22
N THR A 157 19.78 -17.86 -2.31
CA THR A 157 20.56 -19.05 -2.68
C THR A 157 22.04 -18.74 -2.99
N ALA A 158 22.35 -17.50 -3.37
CA ALA A 158 23.72 -16.99 -3.49
C ALA A 158 24.46 -16.90 -2.14
N HIS A 159 23.73 -16.92 -1.02
CA HIS A 159 24.18 -16.64 0.36
C HIS A 159 24.71 -15.22 0.54
N PRO A 160 23.92 -14.19 0.19
CA PRO A 160 24.31 -12.81 0.39
C PRO A 160 24.40 -12.50 1.89
N ARG A 161 25.29 -11.58 2.26
CA ARG A 161 25.40 -11.05 3.64
C ARG A 161 24.33 -9.99 3.92
N ILE A 162 23.87 -9.34 2.86
CA ILE A 162 22.93 -8.22 2.91
C ILE A 162 21.75 -8.52 2.00
N LEU A 163 20.56 -8.25 2.51
CA LEU A 163 19.32 -8.32 1.75
C LEU A 163 18.67 -6.93 1.71
N VAL A 164 18.48 -6.41 0.50
CA VAL A 164 17.77 -5.16 0.24
C VAL A 164 16.36 -5.50 -0.24
N LEU A 165 15.35 -5.02 0.48
CA LEU A 165 13.95 -5.25 0.20
C LEU A 165 13.24 -3.91 -0.02
N ASP A 166 12.77 -3.65 -1.24
CA ASP A 166 11.98 -2.46 -1.53
C ASP A 166 10.49 -2.83 -1.49
N GLU A 167 9.80 -2.43 -0.41
CA GLU A 167 8.35 -2.61 -0.23
C GLU A 167 7.82 -4.05 -0.36
N PRO A 168 8.46 -5.06 0.29
CA PRO A 168 8.15 -6.47 0.09
C PRO A 168 6.73 -6.89 0.52
N THR A 169 6.01 -6.05 1.27
CA THR A 169 4.66 -6.36 1.76
C THR A 169 3.58 -5.37 1.30
N SER A 170 3.94 -4.37 0.50
CA SER A 170 3.02 -3.29 0.06
C SER A 170 1.78 -3.81 -0.68
N ALA A 171 1.96 -4.88 -1.45
CA ALA A 171 0.97 -5.57 -2.28
C ALA A 171 0.20 -6.69 -1.56
N LEU A 172 0.58 -7.00 -0.32
CA LEU A 172 0.16 -8.23 0.34
C LEU A 172 -0.96 -7.98 1.35
N ASP A 173 -1.92 -8.91 1.35
CA ASP A 173 -2.91 -9.00 2.43
C ASP A 173 -2.22 -9.20 3.79
N PRO A 174 -2.89 -8.88 4.92
CA PRO A 174 -2.26 -8.90 6.23
C PRO A 174 -1.61 -10.25 6.61
N THR A 175 -2.20 -11.37 6.22
CA THR A 175 -1.67 -12.70 6.54
C THR A 175 -0.43 -13.01 5.71
N ALA A 176 -0.47 -12.76 4.40
CA ALA A 176 0.68 -12.94 3.52
C ALA A 176 1.86 -12.03 3.91
N ALA A 177 1.58 -10.78 4.30
CA ALA A 177 2.59 -9.86 4.80
C ALA A 177 3.26 -10.37 6.09
N GLU A 178 2.48 -10.92 7.03
CA GLU A 178 3.01 -11.51 8.26
C GLU A 178 3.92 -12.71 7.99
N GLU A 179 3.53 -13.59 7.05
CA GLU A 179 4.37 -14.72 6.63
C GLU A 179 5.73 -14.26 6.06
N VAL A 180 5.72 -13.23 5.20
CA VAL A 180 6.94 -12.65 4.62
C VAL A 180 7.81 -12.01 5.70
N LEU A 181 7.24 -11.18 6.58
CA LEU A 181 7.98 -10.53 7.66
C LEU A 181 8.54 -11.54 8.66
N ALA A 182 7.81 -12.63 8.94
CA ALA A 182 8.30 -13.72 9.77
C ALA A 182 9.50 -14.42 9.13
N ALA A 183 9.47 -14.65 7.81
CA ALA A 183 10.62 -15.18 7.09
C ALA A 183 11.82 -14.22 7.17
N VAL A 184 11.64 -12.93 6.88
CA VAL A 184 12.69 -11.92 6.98
C VAL A 184 13.29 -11.87 8.39
N THR A 185 12.45 -11.89 9.42
CA THR A 185 12.88 -11.87 10.82
C THR A 185 13.73 -13.12 11.18
N ARG A 186 13.40 -14.29 10.63
CA ARG A 186 14.24 -15.50 10.79
C ARG A 186 15.58 -15.36 10.08
N LEU A 187 15.63 -14.78 8.88
CA LEU A 187 16.90 -14.53 8.18
C LEU A 187 17.84 -13.67 9.02
N VAL A 188 17.30 -12.65 9.69
CA VAL A 188 18.07 -11.76 10.57
C VAL A 188 18.55 -12.52 11.81
N HIS A 189 17.65 -13.13 12.57
CA HIS A 189 17.99 -13.69 13.88
C HIS A 189 18.67 -15.07 13.84
N ASP A 190 18.33 -15.92 12.89
CA ASP A 190 18.84 -17.30 12.84
C ASP A 190 20.07 -17.42 11.92
N LEU A 191 20.15 -16.60 10.86
CA LEU A 191 21.23 -16.65 9.87
C LEU A 191 22.17 -15.44 9.91
N GLY A 192 21.85 -14.40 10.68
CA GLY A 192 22.68 -13.18 10.79
C GLY A 192 22.69 -12.33 9.52
N VAL A 193 21.70 -12.49 8.63
CA VAL A 193 21.60 -11.68 7.41
C VAL A 193 21.26 -10.24 7.80
N THR A 194 22.00 -9.28 7.24
CA THR A 194 21.69 -7.85 7.43
C THR A 194 20.58 -7.45 6.46
N VAL A 195 19.52 -6.80 6.92
CA VAL A 195 18.37 -6.46 6.08
C VAL A 195 18.16 -4.95 6.05
N LEU A 196 18.14 -4.37 4.85
CA LEU A 196 17.61 -3.03 4.61
C LEU A 196 16.23 -3.18 3.96
N LEU A 197 15.20 -2.70 4.63
CA LEU A 197 13.83 -2.85 4.19
C LEU A 197 13.17 -1.47 4.14
N ALA A 198 12.69 -1.07 2.96
CA ALA A 198 11.79 0.07 2.82
C ALA A 198 10.34 -0.40 2.85
N GLU A 199 9.47 0.32 3.55
CA GLU A 199 8.04 0.00 3.62
C GLU A 199 7.20 1.27 3.76
N HIS A 200 5.98 1.22 3.21
CA HIS A 200 4.98 2.27 3.40
C HIS A 200 4.06 1.99 4.60
N ARG A 201 3.87 0.71 4.96
CA ARG A 201 2.98 0.28 6.04
C ARG A 201 3.79 0.00 7.31
N LEU A 202 4.25 1.08 7.94
CA LEU A 202 5.14 1.02 9.09
C LEU A 202 4.52 0.23 10.27
N GLU A 203 3.19 0.25 10.40
CA GLU A 203 2.45 -0.50 11.43
C GLU A 203 2.69 -2.01 11.41
N ARG A 204 3.13 -2.57 10.28
CA ARG A 204 3.43 -4.00 10.12
C ARG A 204 4.84 -4.35 10.59
N VAL A 205 5.82 -3.50 10.26
CA VAL A 205 7.24 -3.83 10.35
C VAL A 205 7.97 -3.19 11.54
N VAL A 206 7.47 -2.07 12.07
CA VAL A 206 8.18 -1.28 13.10
C VAL A 206 8.60 -2.08 14.34
N GLN A 207 7.82 -3.09 14.72
CA GLN A 207 8.10 -3.92 15.90
C GLN A 207 9.31 -4.86 15.74
N TYR A 208 9.75 -5.10 14.49
CA TYR A 208 10.88 -5.98 14.16
C TYR A 208 12.15 -5.20 13.83
N ALA A 209 12.08 -3.87 13.71
CA ALA A 209 13.21 -3.04 13.32
C ALA A 209 14.16 -2.81 14.50
N ASP A 210 15.43 -3.12 14.29
CA ASP A 210 16.50 -2.79 15.24
C ASP A 210 16.87 -1.29 15.13
N ARG A 211 16.84 -0.77 13.90
CA ARG A 211 17.13 0.64 13.60
C ARG A 211 16.21 1.20 12.54
N VAL A 212 16.03 2.52 12.57
CA VAL A 212 15.30 3.27 11.54
C VAL A 212 16.27 4.21 10.85
N ILE A 213 16.20 4.23 9.52
CA ILE A 213 16.88 5.18 8.64
C ILE A 213 15.78 6.08 8.07
N HIS A 214 15.64 7.30 8.61
CA HIS A 214 14.62 8.25 8.20
C HIS A 214 15.21 9.28 7.23
N LEU A 215 14.55 9.44 6.08
CA LEU A 215 14.80 10.50 5.09
C LEU A 215 13.72 11.59 5.23
N PRO A 216 14.02 12.75 5.84
CA PRO A 216 13.02 13.80 6.07
C PRO A 216 12.58 14.51 4.79
N GLY A 217 13.40 14.46 3.73
CA GLY A 217 13.14 15.11 2.43
C GLY A 217 14.10 16.24 2.06
N ASP A 218 15.09 16.56 2.90
CA ASP A 218 16.15 17.55 2.64
C ASP A 218 17.45 16.94 2.07
N GLY A 219 17.39 15.66 1.71
CA GLY A 219 18.49 14.83 1.24
C GLY A 219 19.35 14.22 2.36
N ARG A 220 19.14 14.61 3.62
CA ARG A 220 19.90 14.07 4.75
C ARG A 220 19.23 12.82 5.32
N VAL A 221 20.01 12.07 6.09
CA VAL A 221 19.57 10.84 6.76
C VAL A 221 19.66 11.01 8.27
N VAL A 222 18.61 10.61 8.98
CA VAL A 222 18.61 10.45 10.45
C VAL A 222 18.52 8.97 10.75
N CYS A 223 19.51 8.41 11.44
CA CYS A 223 19.53 6.99 11.77
C CYS A 223 19.72 6.74 13.27
N GLY A 224 18.94 5.81 13.82
CA GLY A 224 19.00 5.50 15.26
C GLY A 224 17.95 4.47 15.70
N PRO A 225 17.81 4.26 17.02
CA PRO A 225 16.77 3.40 17.58
C PRO A 225 15.37 3.88 17.17
N PRO A 226 14.43 2.97 16.81
CA PRO A 226 13.13 3.38 16.28
C PRO A 226 12.37 4.32 17.21
N ALA A 227 12.34 4.03 18.52
CA ALA A 227 11.63 4.85 19.50
C ALA A 227 12.17 6.28 19.63
N GLU A 228 13.44 6.53 19.26
CA GLU A 228 14.05 7.86 19.26
C GLU A 228 13.79 8.60 17.96
N VAL A 229 14.03 7.96 16.82
CA VAL A 229 13.80 8.54 15.48
C VAL A 229 12.32 8.89 15.31
N PHE A 230 11.43 8.01 15.76
CA PHE A 230 9.99 8.22 15.75
C PHE A 230 9.50 9.19 16.83
N ARG A 231 10.32 9.93 17.57
CA ARG A 231 9.83 11.08 18.37
C ARG A 231 9.59 12.30 17.49
N THR A 232 10.46 12.52 16.52
CA THR A 232 10.51 13.75 15.72
C THR A 232 10.27 13.51 14.22
N SER A 233 10.25 12.24 13.78
CA SER A 233 9.95 11.92 12.39
C SER A 233 8.58 12.46 11.95
N SER A 234 8.53 12.98 10.72
CA SER A 234 7.31 13.43 10.07
C SER A 234 6.37 12.28 9.67
N ILE A 235 6.88 11.04 9.66
CA ILE A 235 6.14 9.83 9.35
C ILE A 235 6.20 8.88 10.55
N ALA A 236 5.04 8.34 10.95
CA ALA A 236 4.95 7.45 12.09
C ALA A 236 3.75 6.49 11.92
N PRO A 237 3.86 5.24 12.40
CA PRO A 237 2.71 4.35 12.47
C PRO A 237 1.72 4.81 13.56
N PRO A 238 0.43 4.43 13.48
CA PRO A 238 -0.60 4.86 14.43
C PRO A 238 -0.28 4.57 15.91
N ILE A 239 0.42 3.47 16.21
CA ILE A 239 0.90 3.17 17.57
C ILE A 239 1.84 4.24 18.13
N VAL A 240 2.74 4.77 17.29
CA VAL A 240 3.68 5.83 17.65
C VAL A 240 2.93 7.16 17.76
N GLU A 241 2.04 7.46 16.82
CA GLU A 241 1.21 8.67 16.86
C GLU A 241 0.36 8.73 18.14
N LEU A 242 -0.25 7.61 18.52
CA LEU A 242 -0.98 7.48 19.79
C LEU A 242 -0.06 7.69 20.99
N GLY A 243 1.16 7.12 20.96
CA GLY A 243 2.15 7.32 22.01
C GLY A 243 2.60 8.78 22.16
N ARG A 244 2.80 9.49 21.04
CA ARG A 244 3.09 10.93 21.02
C ARG A 244 1.93 11.74 21.60
N ALA A 245 0.70 11.48 21.16
CA ALA A 245 -0.50 12.18 21.63
C ALA A 245 -0.77 11.93 23.12
N ALA A 246 -0.46 10.73 23.62
CA ALA A 246 -0.63 10.36 25.03
C ALA A 246 0.57 10.69 25.92
N GLY A 247 1.67 11.24 25.36
CA GLY A 247 2.88 11.59 26.10
C GLY A 247 3.65 10.40 26.67
N TRP A 248 3.65 9.25 26.00
CA TRP A 248 4.36 8.05 26.47
C TRP A 248 5.86 8.14 26.19
N ASP A 249 6.67 7.78 27.19
CA ASP A 249 8.12 7.65 27.08
C ASP A 249 8.60 6.38 27.83
N PRO A 250 9.30 5.43 27.17
CA PRO A 250 9.60 5.39 25.73
C PRO A 250 8.35 5.20 24.86
N LEU A 251 8.44 5.62 23.59
CA LEU A 251 7.38 5.36 22.60
C LEU A 251 7.26 3.85 22.34
N PRO A 252 6.05 3.27 22.41
CA PRO A 252 5.87 1.86 22.15
C PRO A 252 5.96 1.56 20.65
N LEU A 253 6.58 0.42 20.33
CA LEU A 253 6.73 -0.08 18.96
C LEU A 253 5.90 -1.36 18.73
N SER A 254 5.34 -1.95 19.79
CA SER A 254 4.51 -3.15 19.75
C SER A 254 3.15 -2.93 20.42
N ILE A 255 2.11 -3.58 19.92
CA ILE A 255 0.76 -3.53 20.50
C ILE A 255 0.80 -3.93 21.99
N ARG A 256 1.63 -4.90 22.36
CA ARG A 256 1.78 -5.36 23.74
C ARG A 256 2.25 -4.23 24.65
N ASP A 257 3.29 -3.51 24.25
CA ASP A 257 3.90 -2.47 25.09
C ASP A 257 3.01 -1.22 25.13
N ALA A 258 2.37 -0.87 24.01
CA ALA A 258 1.35 0.18 23.98
C ALA A 258 0.15 -0.14 24.87
N ARG A 259 -0.35 -1.39 24.90
CA ARG A 259 -1.44 -1.80 25.80
C ARG A 259 -1.08 -1.70 27.27
N ARG A 260 0.20 -1.86 27.63
CA ARG A 260 0.69 -1.66 29.00
C ARG A 260 0.69 -0.17 29.35
N ALA A 261 1.21 0.67 28.46
CA ALA A 261 1.22 2.12 28.63
C ALA A 261 -0.18 2.76 28.61
N ALA A 262 -1.14 2.17 27.87
CA ALA A 262 -2.48 2.73 27.68
C ALA A 262 -3.45 2.59 28.87
N ALA A 263 -3.05 1.98 29.99
CA ALA A 263 -3.96 1.81 31.14
C ALA A 263 -4.57 3.14 31.67
N PRO A 264 -3.78 4.22 31.87
CA PRO A 264 -4.33 5.52 32.29
C PRO A 264 -5.25 6.15 31.24
N VAL A 265 -4.85 6.10 29.97
CA VAL A 265 -5.64 6.61 28.84
C VAL A 265 -6.98 5.89 28.73
N ARG A 266 -7.00 4.57 28.80
CA ARG A 266 -8.24 3.78 28.81
C ARG A 266 -9.16 4.12 29.98
N THR A 267 -8.60 4.45 31.13
CA THR A 267 -9.40 4.85 32.30
C THR A 267 -10.05 6.21 32.07
N ARG A 268 -9.34 7.18 31.49
CA ARG A 268 -9.88 8.51 31.15
C ARG A 268 -10.97 8.44 30.07
N LEU A 269 -10.78 7.58 29.08
CA LEU A 269 -11.75 7.35 28.00
C LEU A 269 -12.89 6.40 28.40
N ALA A 270 -12.86 5.83 29.61
CA ALA A 270 -13.93 4.96 30.06
C ALA A 270 -15.19 5.80 30.30
N GLY A 271 -16.27 5.48 29.59
CA GLY A 271 -17.55 6.19 29.69
C GLY A 271 -17.68 7.39 28.74
N THR A 272 -16.67 7.68 27.91
CA THR A 272 -16.80 8.63 26.81
C THR A 272 -17.22 7.91 25.52
N THR A 273 -17.99 8.59 24.68
CA THR A 273 -18.32 8.11 23.34
C THR A 273 -17.33 8.72 22.35
N PRO A 274 -16.66 7.92 21.50
CA PRO A 274 -15.78 8.46 20.48
C PRO A 274 -16.57 9.37 19.53
N PRO A 275 -16.02 10.53 19.14
CA PRO A 275 -16.66 11.35 18.11
C PRO A 275 -16.72 10.57 16.78
N PRO A 276 -17.71 10.85 15.91
CA PRO A 276 -17.77 10.20 14.61
C PRO A 276 -16.52 10.57 13.79
N VAL A 277 -15.97 9.60 13.07
CA VAL A 277 -14.78 9.83 12.22
C VAL A 277 -15.14 10.74 11.05
N ARG A 278 -16.36 10.60 10.52
CA ARG A 278 -16.91 11.35 9.40
C ARG A 278 -18.30 11.86 9.75
N PRO A 279 -18.75 12.99 9.16
CA PRO A 279 -20.15 13.40 9.28
C PRO A 279 -21.06 12.25 8.84
N GLY A 280 -22.05 11.89 9.68
CA GLY A 280 -22.98 10.81 9.32
C GLY A 280 -23.77 11.17 8.05
N PRO A 281 -24.21 10.17 7.26
CA PRO A 281 -24.99 10.40 6.06
C PRO A 281 -26.27 11.18 6.39
N ALA A 282 -26.78 11.93 5.41
CA ALA A 282 -28.02 12.67 5.54
C ALA A 282 -29.19 11.75 5.97
N PRO A 283 -30.20 12.26 6.67
CA PRO A 283 -31.40 11.47 6.97
C PRO A 283 -32.08 11.05 5.66
N ASP A 284 -32.23 9.74 5.45
CA ASP A 284 -32.79 9.13 4.23
C ASP A 284 -31.96 9.38 2.94
N PRO A 285 -30.74 8.83 2.84
CA PRO A 285 -29.89 9.04 1.68
C PRO A 285 -30.44 8.31 0.44
N ALA A 286 -30.32 8.95 -0.72
CA ALA A 286 -30.77 8.38 -1.99
C ALA A 286 -30.06 7.04 -2.29
N GLU A 287 -30.82 6.00 -2.65
CA GLU A 287 -30.24 4.75 -3.17
C GLU A 287 -29.67 5.04 -4.56
N LEU A 288 -28.36 4.88 -4.75
CA LEU A 288 -27.67 5.15 -6.02
C LEU A 288 -27.37 3.87 -6.80
N LEU A 289 -27.25 2.74 -6.11
CA LEU A 289 -27.07 1.44 -6.74
C LEU A 289 -27.70 0.34 -5.89
N LYS A 290 -28.45 -0.55 -6.55
CA LYS A 290 -28.96 -1.80 -5.98
C LYS A 290 -28.52 -2.98 -6.83
N ALA A 291 -27.73 -3.85 -6.25
CA ALA A 291 -27.31 -5.12 -6.81
C ALA A 291 -28.01 -6.28 -6.11
N ARG A 292 -28.48 -7.28 -6.88
CA ARG A 292 -29.18 -8.46 -6.35
C ARG A 292 -28.69 -9.73 -7.03
N GLY A 293 -28.27 -10.70 -6.23
CA GLY A 293 -27.90 -12.03 -6.74
C GLY A 293 -26.72 -12.02 -7.70
N VAL A 294 -25.83 -11.03 -7.60
CA VAL A 294 -24.69 -10.88 -8.52
C VAL A 294 -23.81 -12.11 -8.43
N THR A 295 -23.67 -12.80 -9.55
CA THR A 295 -22.87 -14.02 -9.66
C THR A 295 -21.83 -13.87 -10.75
N VAL A 296 -20.58 -14.14 -10.40
CA VAL A 296 -19.43 -14.07 -11.31
C VAL A 296 -18.72 -15.41 -11.31
N THR A 297 -18.34 -15.89 -12.49
CA THR A 297 -17.67 -17.18 -12.65
C THR A 297 -16.58 -17.06 -13.70
N TYR A 298 -15.37 -17.52 -13.39
CA TYR A 298 -14.26 -17.65 -14.33
C TYR A 298 -13.94 -19.12 -14.53
N GLN A 299 -13.96 -19.59 -15.77
CA GLN A 299 -13.63 -20.99 -16.12
C GLN A 299 -14.35 -22.05 -15.26
N GLY A 300 -15.59 -21.77 -14.83
CA GLY A 300 -16.38 -22.65 -13.96
C GLY A 300 -16.19 -22.45 -12.46
N VAL A 301 -15.19 -21.69 -12.02
CA VAL A 301 -14.96 -21.35 -10.60
C VAL A 301 -15.77 -20.09 -10.24
N PRO A 302 -16.68 -20.16 -9.26
CA PRO A 302 -17.44 -18.98 -8.82
C PRO A 302 -16.52 -18.02 -8.05
N ALA A 303 -16.38 -16.80 -8.55
CA ALA A 303 -15.65 -15.72 -7.87
C ALA A 303 -16.57 -14.88 -6.99
N VAL A 304 -17.86 -14.77 -7.34
CA VAL A 304 -18.88 -14.05 -6.56
C VAL A 304 -20.15 -14.90 -6.58
N ARG A 305 -20.78 -15.09 -5.42
CA ARG A 305 -21.91 -16.00 -5.19
C ARG A 305 -23.13 -15.23 -4.72
N GLU A 306 -24.05 -14.96 -5.66
CA GLU A 306 -25.36 -14.37 -5.37
C GLU A 306 -25.35 -13.11 -4.49
N VAL A 307 -24.31 -12.28 -4.60
CA VAL A 307 -24.13 -11.13 -3.71
C VAL A 307 -25.21 -10.07 -3.94
N ALA A 308 -25.75 -9.55 -2.84
CA ALA A 308 -26.60 -8.37 -2.82
C ALA A 308 -25.84 -7.20 -2.18
N LEU A 309 -25.91 -6.03 -2.80
CA LEU A 309 -25.24 -4.82 -2.31
C LEU A 309 -26.10 -3.60 -2.61
N HIS A 310 -26.15 -2.67 -1.67
CA HIS A 310 -26.87 -1.41 -1.80
C HIS A 310 -25.92 -0.27 -1.46
N LEU A 311 -25.84 0.72 -2.35
CA LEU A 311 -25.01 1.90 -2.19
C LEU A 311 -25.90 3.13 -2.10
N ARG A 312 -25.61 3.98 -1.12
CA ARG A 312 -26.37 5.20 -0.82
C ARG A 312 -25.50 6.42 -1.02
N GLY A 313 -26.11 7.52 -1.47
CA GLY A 313 -25.42 8.80 -1.59
C GLY A 313 -24.91 9.29 -0.23
N GLY A 314 -23.69 9.83 -0.21
CA GLY A 314 -23.02 10.27 1.02
C GLY A 314 -22.39 9.18 1.87
N GLU A 315 -22.43 7.91 1.43
CA GLU A 315 -21.85 6.77 2.15
C GLU A 315 -20.56 6.30 1.45
N ILE A 316 -19.51 6.08 2.25
CA ILE A 316 -18.31 5.37 1.81
C ILE A 316 -18.34 3.95 2.38
N THR A 317 -18.37 2.97 1.48
CA THR A 317 -18.36 1.55 1.83
C THR A 317 -16.99 0.94 1.56
N ALA A 318 -16.33 0.39 2.58
CA ALA A 318 -15.14 -0.43 2.39
C ALA A 318 -15.53 -1.87 2.08
N LEU A 319 -14.97 -2.43 1.00
CA LEU A 319 -15.09 -3.84 0.64
C LEU A 319 -13.81 -4.56 1.05
N MET A 320 -13.86 -5.34 2.12
CA MET A 320 -12.72 -6.02 2.71
C MET A 320 -12.76 -7.52 2.43
N GLY A 321 -11.61 -8.19 2.50
CA GLY A 321 -11.51 -9.64 2.31
C GLY A 321 -10.12 -10.03 1.81
N ARG A 322 -9.81 -11.33 1.91
CA ARG A 322 -8.54 -11.88 1.42
C ARG A 322 -8.39 -11.71 -0.10
N ASN A 323 -7.17 -11.83 -0.61
CA ASN A 323 -6.98 -11.93 -2.06
C ASN A 323 -7.73 -13.15 -2.60
N GLY A 324 -8.40 -12.97 -3.74
CA GLY A 324 -9.28 -13.99 -4.32
C GLY A 324 -10.67 -14.13 -3.68
N SER A 325 -11.06 -13.27 -2.72
CA SER A 325 -12.40 -13.35 -2.11
C SER A 325 -13.56 -12.89 -3.01
N GLY A 326 -13.26 -12.33 -4.19
CA GLY A 326 -14.24 -11.86 -5.16
C GLY A 326 -14.43 -10.34 -5.24
N LYS A 327 -13.66 -9.54 -4.48
CA LYS A 327 -13.81 -8.07 -4.41
C LYS A 327 -13.75 -7.40 -5.79
N SER A 328 -12.63 -7.56 -6.49
CA SER A 328 -12.40 -7.01 -7.83
C SER A 328 -13.49 -7.50 -8.80
N SER A 329 -13.75 -8.80 -8.82
CA SER A 329 -14.79 -9.39 -9.66
C SER A 329 -16.17 -8.80 -9.41
N LEU A 330 -16.52 -8.50 -8.15
CA LEU A 330 -17.75 -7.80 -7.79
C LEU A 330 -17.74 -6.36 -8.34
N LEU A 331 -16.67 -5.58 -8.11
CA LEU A 331 -16.58 -4.20 -8.60
C LEU A 331 -16.74 -4.11 -10.13
N TRP A 332 -16.03 -4.98 -10.87
CA TRP A 332 -16.14 -5.06 -12.33
C TRP A 332 -17.55 -5.46 -12.79
N ALA A 333 -18.21 -6.40 -12.09
CA ALA A 333 -19.58 -6.81 -12.40
C ALA A 333 -20.63 -5.73 -12.07
N LEU A 334 -20.37 -4.89 -11.06
CA LEU A 334 -21.20 -3.74 -10.72
C LEU A 334 -21.08 -2.64 -11.77
N GLN A 335 -19.85 -2.32 -12.20
CA GLN A 335 -19.59 -1.32 -13.24
C GLN A 335 -20.17 -1.72 -14.60
N GLY A 336 -20.24 -3.02 -14.89
CA GLY A 336 -20.95 -3.58 -16.06
C GLY A 336 -20.04 -4.04 -17.20
N SER A 337 -18.76 -3.69 -17.20
CA SER A 337 -17.77 -4.23 -18.15
C SER A 337 -17.24 -5.61 -17.75
N GLY A 338 -17.35 -5.98 -16.48
CA GLY A 338 -16.95 -7.29 -15.96
C GLY A 338 -17.93 -8.43 -16.30
N PRO A 339 -17.47 -9.68 -16.18
CA PRO A 339 -18.34 -10.84 -16.35
C PRO A 339 -19.40 -10.86 -15.24
N ARG A 340 -20.67 -10.99 -15.64
CA ARG A 340 -21.81 -11.19 -14.72
C ARG A 340 -22.72 -12.26 -15.30
N LYS A 341 -22.67 -13.45 -14.70
CA LYS A 341 -23.40 -14.64 -15.18
C LYS A 341 -24.87 -14.62 -14.77
N ALA A 342 -25.15 -14.11 -13.58
CA ALA A 342 -26.50 -13.95 -13.05
C ALA A 342 -26.56 -12.74 -12.11
N GLY A 343 -27.79 -12.40 -11.71
CA GLY A 343 -28.08 -11.23 -10.90
C GLY A 343 -28.35 -9.98 -11.72
N THR A 344 -28.77 -8.91 -11.04
CA THR A 344 -29.08 -7.63 -11.66
C THR A 344 -28.41 -6.49 -10.89
N VAL A 345 -28.04 -5.45 -11.63
CA VAL A 345 -27.60 -4.17 -11.08
C VAL A 345 -28.58 -3.11 -11.58
N HIS A 346 -29.11 -2.32 -10.64
CA HIS A 346 -30.09 -1.28 -10.88
C HIS A 346 -29.55 0.04 -10.37
N ILE A 347 -29.49 1.03 -11.25
CA ILE A 347 -29.16 2.42 -10.92
C ILE A 347 -30.45 3.23 -11.10
N PRO A 348 -30.99 3.82 -10.02
CA PRO A 348 -32.21 4.61 -10.10
C PRO A 348 -32.05 5.82 -11.03
N ALA A 349 -33.09 6.07 -11.83
CA ALA A 349 -33.11 7.24 -12.71
C ALA A 349 -33.29 8.54 -11.90
N VAL A 350 -32.59 9.60 -12.30
CA VAL A 350 -32.61 10.90 -11.61
C VAL A 350 -33.95 11.65 -11.82
N ASP A 351 -34.59 11.46 -12.98
CA ASP A 351 -35.76 12.24 -13.42
C ASP A 351 -37.03 11.41 -13.67
N GLY A 352 -37.23 10.31 -12.92
CA GLY A 352 -38.39 9.43 -13.10
C GLY A 352 -38.38 8.59 -14.38
N GLY A 353 -37.21 8.47 -15.03
CA GLY A 353 -36.95 7.52 -16.11
C GLY A 353 -36.92 6.06 -15.62
N LYS A 354 -36.58 5.13 -16.53
CA LYS A 354 -36.38 3.73 -16.16
C LYS A 354 -35.00 3.54 -15.53
N ASP A 355 -34.95 2.73 -14.48
CA ASP A 355 -33.69 2.26 -13.90
C ASP A 355 -32.79 1.67 -14.98
N ALA A 356 -31.49 1.94 -14.86
CA ALA A 356 -30.51 1.48 -15.80
C ALA A 356 -29.68 0.33 -15.23
N ASP A 357 -29.27 -0.58 -16.11
CA ASP A 357 -28.33 -1.66 -15.81
C ASP A 357 -27.06 -1.39 -16.63
N PRO A 358 -25.92 -1.04 -16.01
CA PRO A 358 -24.71 -0.62 -16.70
C PRO A 358 -24.23 -1.57 -17.79
N GLN A 359 -24.41 -2.89 -17.60
CA GLN A 359 -24.01 -3.91 -18.58
C GLN A 359 -24.79 -3.81 -19.91
N LYS A 360 -25.95 -3.14 -19.91
CA LYS A 360 -26.83 -3.00 -21.09
C LYS A 360 -26.70 -1.64 -21.78
N LEU A 361 -25.90 -0.73 -21.22
CA LEU A 361 -25.69 0.61 -21.74
C LEU A 361 -24.49 0.66 -22.67
N SER A 362 -24.41 1.73 -23.46
CA SER A 362 -23.14 2.07 -24.11
C SER A 362 -22.07 2.43 -23.07
N ALA A 363 -20.79 2.30 -23.44
CA ALA A 363 -19.69 2.67 -22.54
C ALA A 363 -19.76 4.14 -22.08
N ALA A 364 -20.17 5.06 -22.96
CA ALA A 364 -20.33 6.47 -22.63
C ALA A 364 -21.43 6.70 -21.56
N GLU A 365 -22.58 6.05 -21.70
CA GLU A 365 -23.68 6.15 -20.74
C GLU A 365 -23.34 5.47 -19.40
N ALA A 366 -22.71 4.29 -19.44
CA ALA A 366 -22.34 3.55 -18.24
C ALA A 366 -21.36 4.34 -17.36
N ARG A 367 -20.38 5.01 -17.97
CA ARG A 367 -19.36 5.82 -17.27
C ARG A 367 -19.95 7.02 -16.51
N ARG A 368 -21.03 7.61 -17.01
CA ARG A 368 -21.77 8.68 -16.29
C ARG A 368 -22.49 8.18 -15.05
N LEU A 369 -22.72 6.86 -14.94
CA LEU A 369 -23.40 6.27 -13.80
C LEU A 369 -22.41 5.71 -12.79
N ILE A 370 -21.41 4.94 -13.26
CA ILE A 370 -20.40 4.28 -12.44
C ILE A 370 -19.00 4.51 -13.02
N GLY A 371 -18.13 5.15 -12.23
CA GLY A 371 -16.69 5.18 -12.46
C GLY A 371 -16.00 4.00 -11.76
N LEU A 372 -14.96 3.44 -12.38
CA LEU A 372 -14.12 2.40 -11.78
C LEU A 372 -12.65 2.75 -11.95
N VAL A 373 -11.93 2.82 -10.82
CA VAL A 373 -10.48 2.83 -10.79
C VAL A 373 -10.01 1.40 -10.53
N PRO A 374 -9.36 0.73 -11.50
CA PRO A 374 -8.87 -0.63 -11.32
C PRO A 374 -7.66 -0.68 -10.39
N GLN A 375 -7.32 -1.90 -9.94
CA GLN A 375 -6.17 -2.17 -9.08
C GLN A 375 -4.84 -1.66 -9.64
N THR A 376 -4.68 -1.70 -10.96
CA THR A 376 -3.51 -1.18 -11.65
C THR A 376 -3.92 0.08 -12.40
N PRO A 377 -3.69 1.30 -11.85
CA PRO A 377 -4.16 2.54 -12.47
C PRO A 377 -3.61 2.73 -13.89
N THR A 378 -2.40 2.22 -14.16
CA THR A 378 -1.76 2.29 -15.48
C THR A 378 -2.50 1.50 -16.56
N ASP A 379 -3.43 0.60 -16.20
CA ASP A 379 -4.29 -0.07 -17.19
C ASP A 379 -5.20 0.91 -17.92
N LEU A 380 -5.43 2.10 -17.34
CA LEU A 380 -6.20 3.18 -17.93
C LEU A 380 -5.34 4.27 -18.58
N LEU A 381 -4.00 4.16 -18.50
CA LEU A 381 -3.06 5.14 -19.01
C LEU A 381 -2.28 4.56 -20.19
N TYR A 382 -2.61 4.99 -21.41
CA TYR A 382 -2.10 4.42 -22.66
C TYR A 382 -1.69 5.47 -23.71
N LEU A 383 -1.83 6.76 -23.42
CA LEU A 383 -1.40 7.88 -24.27
C LEU A 383 -0.03 8.41 -23.82
N GLU A 384 0.58 9.24 -24.67
CA GLU A 384 1.98 9.66 -24.53
C GLU A 384 2.16 10.87 -23.60
N SER A 385 1.06 11.52 -23.17
CA SER A 385 1.12 12.70 -22.30
C SER A 385 -0.12 12.83 -21.42
N VAL A 386 0.06 13.44 -20.25
CA VAL A 386 -1.02 13.80 -19.33
C VAL A 386 -2.11 14.58 -20.06
N LYS A 387 -1.74 15.54 -20.91
CA LYS A 387 -2.72 16.30 -21.69
C LYS A 387 -3.60 15.44 -22.58
N GLN A 388 -3.00 14.50 -23.32
CA GLN A 388 -3.75 13.62 -24.22
C GLN A 388 -4.76 12.76 -23.45
N GLU A 389 -4.38 12.24 -22.28
CA GLU A 389 -5.29 11.47 -21.41
C GLU A 389 -6.49 12.31 -20.95
N LEU A 390 -6.24 13.53 -20.47
CA LEU A 390 -7.28 14.43 -20.00
C LEU A 390 -8.21 14.88 -21.14
N ASP A 391 -7.65 15.30 -22.28
CA ASP A 391 -8.41 15.75 -23.45
C ASP A 391 -9.30 14.61 -24.00
N GLN A 392 -8.78 13.37 -24.02
CA GLN A 392 -9.55 12.20 -24.45
C GLN A 392 -10.71 11.91 -23.48
N ALA A 393 -10.46 11.97 -22.17
CA ALA A 393 -11.49 11.76 -21.15
C ALA A 393 -12.62 12.80 -21.26
N ASP A 394 -12.27 14.07 -21.47
CA ASP A 394 -13.25 15.15 -21.64
C ASP A 394 -14.06 14.99 -22.94
N SER A 395 -13.40 14.65 -24.04
CA SER A 395 -14.05 14.37 -25.33
C SER A 395 -15.06 13.23 -25.24
N GLU A 396 -14.67 12.14 -24.59
CA GLU A 396 -15.47 10.92 -24.45
C GLU A 396 -16.61 11.03 -23.43
N SER A 397 -16.49 11.94 -22.47
CA SER A 397 -17.54 12.24 -21.49
C SER A 397 -18.64 13.14 -22.07
N GLU A 398 -18.41 13.68 -23.28
CA GLU A 398 -19.18 14.75 -23.92
C GLU A 398 -19.47 15.87 -22.89
N VAL A 399 -18.41 16.38 -22.25
CA VAL A 399 -18.51 17.39 -21.18
C VAL A 399 -19.51 18.49 -21.60
N GLY A 400 -20.72 18.42 -21.03
CA GLY A 400 -21.67 19.52 -21.07
C GLY A 400 -21.10 20.68 -20.26
N SER A 401 -21.70 21.86 -20.36
CA SER A 401 -21.25 23.08 -19.66
C SER A 401 -21.13 22.97 -18.13
N ASP A 402 -21.64 21.88 -17.52
CA ASP A 402 -21.80 21.72 -16.07
C ASP A 402 -20.82 20.71 -15.42
N ALA A 403 -20.06 19.91 -16.20
CA ALA A 403 -19.06 19.00 -15.63
C ALA A 403 -17.65 19.66 -15.60
N PRO A 404 -16.88 19.50 -14.51
CA PRO A 404 -15.53 20.07 -14.45
C PRO A 404 -14.60 19.35 -15.41
N ALA A 405 -13.83 20.11 -16.19
CA ALA A 405 -12.80 19.55 -17.08
C ALA A 405 -11.82 18.67 -16.28
N ALA A 406 -11.40 17.54 -16.85
CA ALA A 406 -10.49 16.59 -16.20
C ALA A 406 -9.23 17.29 -15.67
N ARG A 407 -8.69 18.28 -16.40
CA ARG A 407 -7.54 19.07 -15.95
C ARG A 407 -7.80 19.83 -14.65
N ALA A 408 -8.98 20.45 -14.50
CA ALA A 408 -9.33 21.17 -13.28
C ALA A 408 -9.50 20.22 -12.10
N ILE A 409 -9.99 19.00 -12.35
CA ILE A 409 -10.02 17.94 -11.34
C ILE A 409 -8.57 17.57 -10.98
N LEU A 410 -7.70 17.28 -11.95
CA LEU A 410 -6.30 16.95 -11.68
C LEU A 410 -5.58 18.04 -10.89
N ASP A 411 -5.76 19.31 -11.22
CA ASP A 411 -5.14 20.42 -10.49
C ASP A 411 -5.62 20.53 -9.03
N ARG A 412 -6.87 20.14 -8.76
CA ARG A 412 -7.40 20.02 -7.39
C ARG A 412 -6.85 18.81 -6.64
N LEU A 413 -6.58 17.71 -7.34
CA LEU A 413 -6.14 16.43 -6.76
C LEU A 413 -4.60 16.38 -6.57
N ALA A 414 -3.85 16.85 -7.55
CA ALA A 414 -2.40 16.82 -7.63
C ALA A 414 -1.87 18.03 -8.43
N PRO A 415 -1.81 19.22 -7.83
CA PRO A 415 -1.36 20.43 -8.51
C PRO A 415 0.09 20.34 -8.98
N GLY A 416 0.41 20.98 -10.11
CA GLY A 416 1.78 21.12 -10.61
C GLY A 416 2.27 19.98 -11.51
N ILE A 417 1.40 19.06 -11.93
CA ILE A 417 1.72 18.08 -12.97
C ILE A 417 1.74 18.78 -14.35
N ASP A 418 2.86 18.66 -15.07
CA ASP A 418 3.01 19.21 -16.42
C ASP A 418 2.20 18.39 -17.44
N ASP A 419 1.54 19.08 -18.35
CA ASP A 419 0.72 18.52 -19.42
C ASP A 419 1.54 17.64 -20.40
N ALA A 420 2.82 17.95 -20.59
CA ALA A 420 3.72 17.22 -21.47
C ALA A 420 4.37 15.99 -20.81
N THR A 421 4.23 15.82 -19.50
CA THR A 421 4.78 14.65 -18.80
C THR A 421 4.13 13.38 -19.31
N HIS A 422 4.92 12.33 -19.51
CA HIS A 422 4.40 11.02 -19.87
C HIS A 422 3.74 10.38 -18.62
N PRO A 423 2.51 9.82 -18.71
CA PRO A 423 1.79 9.33 -17.53
C PRO A 423 2.53 8.27 -16.70
N ARG A 424 3.41 7.47 -17.33
CA ARG A 424 4.23 6.46 -16.63
C ARG A 424 5.33 7.06 -15.74
N ASP A 425 5.73 8.30 -15.98
CA ASP A 425 6.80 8.98 -15.25
C ASP A 425 6.29 9.66 -13.98
N LEU A 426 4.96 9.71 -13.81
CA LEU A 426 4.32 10.22 -12.60
C LEU A 426 4.57 9.30 -11.40
N SER A 427 4.62 9.86 -10.19
CA SER A 427 4.57 9.06 -8.97
C SER A 427 3.23 8.31 -8.85
N GLU A 428 3.18 7.23 -8.08
CA GLU A 428 1.95 6.44 -7.89
C GLU A 428 0.74 7.28 -7.42
N GLY A 429 0.97 8.23 -6.50
CA GLY A 429 -0.07 9.16 -6.07
C GLY A 429 -0.56 10.08 -7.19
N GLN A 430 0.36 10.56 -8.06
CA GLN A 430 0.00 11.37 -9.23
C GLN A 430 -0.70 10.56 -10.31
N LYS A 431 -0.30 9.30 -10.54
CA LYS A 431 -1.00 8.36 -11.43
C LYS A 431 -2.43 8.12 -10.96
N LEU A 432 -2.61 7.86 -9.67
CA LEU A 432 -3.95 7.71 -9.08
C LEU A 432 -4.78 8.99 -9.24
N ALA A 433 -4.19 10.16 -8.97
CA ALA A 433 -4.88 11.44 -9.17
C ALA A 433 -5.28 11.68 -10.64
N LEU A 434 -4.40 11.35 -11.60
CA LEU A 434 -4.71 11.41 -13.03
C LEU A 434 -5.86 10.48 -13.39
N VAL A 435 -5.81 9.22 -12.94
CA VAL A 435 -6.88 8.24 -13.20
C VAL A 435 -8.19 8.65 -12.54
N LEU A 436 -8.16 9.18 -11.33
CA LEU A 436 -9.33 9.76 -10.67
C LEU A 436 -9.88 10.94 -11.47
N ALA A 437 -9.04 11.84 -11.97
CA ALA A 437 -9.46 12.94 -12.83
C ALA A 437 -10.15 12.46 -14.11
N ILE A 438 -9.60 11.42 -14.76
CA ILE A 438 -10.18 10.79 -15.95
C ILE A 438 -11.54 10.16 -15.62
N GLN A 439 -11.67 9.45 -14.50
CA GLN A 439 -12.94 8.81 -14.13
C GLN A 439 -14.00 9.82 -13.66
N LEU A 440 -13.58 10.89 -13.00
CA LEU A 440 -14.47 11.91 -12.45
C LEU A 440 -14.92 12.95 -13.47
N SER A 441 -14.27 13.09 -14.63
CA SER A 441 -14.73 13.99 -15.70
C SER A 441 -16.11 13.61 -16.26
N ALA A 442 -16.48 12.33 -16.14
CA ALA A 442 -17.82 11.84 -16.45
C ALA A 442 -18.87 12.15 -15.37
N ALA A 443 -18.47 12.76 -14.25
CA ALA A 443 -19.29 13.07 -13.07
C ALA A 443 -20.14 11.86 -12.58
N PRO A 444 -19.52 10.69 -12.32
CA PRO A 444 -20.26 9.50 -11.92
C PRO A 444 -20.89 9.66 -10.53
N LYS A 445 -22.10 9.13 -10.37
CA LYS A 445 -22.77 9.10 -9.05
C LYS A 445 -22.22 8.01 -8.12
N VAL A 446 -21.62 6.97 -8.70
CA VAL A 446 -21.00 5.87 -7.97
C VAL A 446 -19.54 5.75 -8.41
N LEU A 447 -18.62 5.79 -7.47
CA LEU A 447 -17.20 5.55 -7.70
C LEU A 447 -16.76 4.25 -7.04
N LEU A 448 -16.19 3.35 -7.83
CA LEU A 448 -15.63 2.09 -7.37
C LEU A 448 -14.10 2.20 -7.45
N LEU A 449 -13.41 1.95 -6.35
CA LEU A 449 -11.95 1.96 -6.26
C LEU A 449 -11.47 0.56 -5.87
N ASP A 450 -10.66 -0.08 -6.72
CA ASP A 450 -10.10 -1.39 -6.43
C ASP A 450 -8.66 -1.27 -5.92
N GLU A 451 -8.42 -1.62 -4.65
CA GLU A 451 -7.12 -1.56 -3.97
C GLU A 451 -6.33 -0.24 -4.17
N PRO A 452 -6.95 0.96 -4.09
CA PRO A 452 -6.28 2.23 -4.40
C PRO A 452 -5.20 2.62 -3.37
N THR A 453 -5.10 1.88 -2.26
CA THR A 453 -4.15 2.14 -1.16
C THR A 453 -2.81 1.43 -1.31
N ARG A 454 -2.64 0.58 -2.33
CA ARG A 454 -1.40 -0.15 -2.59
C ARG A 454 -0.29 0.84 -2.99
N GLY A 455 0.91 0.69 -2.44
CA GLY A 455 2.06 1.56 -2.74
C GLY A 455 1.92 3.03 -2.31
N LEU A 456 0.85 3.40 -1.59
CA LEU A 456 0.66 4.76 -1.10
C LEU A 456 1.29 4.94 0.29
N ASP A 457 2.02 6.04 0.47
CA ASP A 457 2.44 6.52 1.79
C ASP A 457 1.29 7.18 2.56
N TYR A 458 1.53 7.57 3.83
CA TYR A 458 0.48 8.19 4.66
C TYR A 458 -0.04 9.53 4.11
N ARG A 459 0.79 10.30 3.39
CA ARG A 459 0.38 11.59 2.81
C ARG A 459 -0.57 11.35 1.64
N ALA A 460 -0.21 10.44 0.73
CA ALA A 460 -1.06 10.05 -0.39
C ALA A 460 -2.37 9.41 0.07
N LYS A 461 -2.35 8.60 1.15
CA LYS A 461 -3.58 8.07 1.76
C LYS A 461 -4.47 9.18 2.34
N ALA A 462 -3.89 10.17 3.02
CA ALA A 462 -4.65 11.29 3.56
C ALA A 462 -5.33 12.11 2.45
N GLU A 463 -4.63 12.29 1.32
CA GLU A 463 -5.19 12.94 0.14
C GLU A 463 -6.32 12.11 -0.48
N LEU A 464 -6.14 10.80 -0.63
CA LEU A 464 -7.19 9.91 -1.09
C LEU A 464 -8.45 9.97 -0.20
N ILE A 465 -8.28 10.03 1.13
CA ILE A 465 -9.39 10.20 2.09
C ILE A 465 -10.14 11.51 1.79
N ARG A 466 -9.42 12.62 1.63
CA ARG A 466 -10.02 13.92 1.29
C ARG A 466 -10.84 13.85 0.01
N ILE A 467 -10.32 13.16 -1.01
CA ILE A 467 -11.00 13.02 -2.31
C ILE A 467 -12.32 12.27 -2.18
N VAL A 468 -12.30 11.12 -1.51
CA VAL A 468 -13.51 10.31 -1.35
C VAL A 468 -14.51 10.98 -0.40
N ASP A 469 -14.03 11.77 0.56
CA ASP A 469 -14.87 12.60 1.43
C ASP A 469 -15.59 13.70 0.65
N ASP A 470 -14.89 14.42 -0.21
CA ASP A 470 -15.48 15.46 -1.07
C ASP A 470 -16.58 14.84 -1.96
N LEU A 471 -16.31 13.70 -2.59
CA LEU A 471 -17.28 12.99 -3.44
C LEU A 471 -18.52 12.51 -2.68
N ALA A 472 -18.33 11.99 -1.47
CA ALA A 472 -19.44 11.60 -0.61
C ALA A 472 -20.24 12.84 -0.17
N ALA A 473 -19.57 13.94 0.20
CA ALA A 473 -20.23 15.19 0.59
C ALA A 473 -21.06 15.82 -0.54
N GLU A 474 -20.65 15.63 -1.79
CA GLU A 474 -21.40 16.01 -3.00
C GLU A 474 -22.59 15.07 -3.29
N GLY A 475 -22.81 14.05 -2.46
CA GLY A 475 -23.94 13.12 -2.53
C GLY A 475 -23.67 11.86 -3.36
N GLY A 476 -22.43 11.63 -3.81
CA GLY A 476 -22.02 10.40 -4.47
C GLY A 476 -21.90 9.21 -3.50
N ALA A 477 -21.84 7.99 -4.05
CA ALA A 477 -21.52 6.78 -3.30
C ALA A 477 -20.11 6.30 -3.68
N VAL A 478 -19.29 5.96 -2.69
CA VAL A 478 -17.93 5.44 -2.94
C VAL A 478 -17.81 4.03 -2.38
N VAL A 479 -17.27 3.11 -3.18
CA VAL A 479 -16.87 1.77 -2.71
C VAL A 479 -15.36 1.64 -2.85
N ILE A 480 -14.69 1.27 -1.77
CA ILE A 480 -13.24 1.10 -1.73
C ILE A 480 -12.93 -0.34 -1.37
N SER A 481 -12.47 -1.12 -2.34
CA SER A 481 -11.86 -2.43 -2.06
C SER A 481 -10.47 -2.19 -1.49
N THR A 482 -10.23 -2.62 -0.26
CA THR A 482 -8.91 -2.51 0.38
C THR A 482 -8.80 -3.49 1.54
N HIS A 483 -7.56 -3.84 1.87
CA HIS A 483 -7.19 -4.59 3.07
C HIS A 483 -6.43 -3.73 4.10
N ASP A 484 -6.34 -2.42 3.88
CA ASP A 484 -5.73 -1.46 4.80
C ASP A 484 -6.72 -1.06 5.90
N VAL A 485 -6.58 -1.69 7.07
CA VAL A 485 -7.45 -1.45 8.24
C VAL A 485 -7.33 -0.03 8.79
N GLU A 486 -6.15 0.59 8.69
CA GLU A 486 -5.92 1.95 9.19
C GLU A 486 -6.58 2.98 8.27
N PHE A 487 -6.56 2.74 6.96
CA PHE A 487 -7.30 3.53 5.98
C PHE A 487 -8.81 3.39 6.18
N VAL A 488 -9.33 2.16 6.29
CA VAL A 488 -10.77 1.89 6.48
C VAL A 488 -11.30 2.57 7.74
N ALA A 489 -10.56 2.50 8.85
CA ALA A 489 -10.91 3.15 10.11
C ALA A 489 -11.06 4.67 10.01
N ARG A 490 -10.41 5.30 9.01
CA ARG A 490 -10.43 6.75 8.78
C ARG A 490 -11.42 7.18 7.68
N ALA A 491 -11.70 6.31 6.71
CA ALA A 491 -12.41 6.68 5.49
C ALA A 491 -13.84 6.12 5.37
N ALA A 492 -14.12 4.95 5.95
CA ALA A 492 -15.36 4.23 5.65
C ALA A 492 -16.43 4.41 6.73
N ASP A 493 -17.69 4.55 6.30
CA ASP A 493 -18.86 4.55 7.20
C ASP A 493 -19.37 3.13 7.47
N ARG A 494 -19.25 2.28 6.44
CA ARG A 494 -19.74 0.91 6.39
C ARG A 494 -18.66 -0.01 5.85
N VAL A 495 -18.59 -1.22 6.39
CA VAL A 495 -17.67 -2.28 5.95
C VAL A 495 -18.47 -3.49 5.52
N VAL A 496 -18.14 -4.01 4.34
CA VAL A 496 -18.62 -5.28 3.80
C VAL A 496 -17.42 -6.21 3.71
N VAL A 497 -17.47 -7.36 4.39
CA VAL A 497 -16.40 -8.37 4.35
C VAL A 497 -16.83 -9.51 3.42
N MET A 498 -15.98 -9.82 2.45
CA MET A 498 -16.15 -10.94 1.52
C MET A 498 -15.19 -12.09 1.83
N ALA A 499 -15.70 -13.32 1.72
CA ALA A 499 -14.90 -14.54 1.75
C ALA A 499 -15.48 -15.56 0.77
N GLU A 500 -14.62 -16.19 -0.04
CA GLU A 500 -15.01 -17.26 -1.00
C GLU A 500 -16.17 -16.89 -1.97
N GLY A 501 -16.33 -15.60 -2.25
CA GLY A 501 -17.38 -15.05 -3.11
C GLY A 501 -18.68 -14.67 -2.39
N ASP A 502 -18.79 -14.91 -1.08
CA ASP A 502 -19.94 -14.57 -0.24
C ASP A 502 -19.66 -13.32 0.61
N VAL A 503 -20.72 -12.59 0.99
CA VAL A 503 -20.66 -11.54 2.02
C VAL A 503 -20.82 -12.18 3.39
N VAL A 504 -19.78 -12.11 4.22
CA VAL A 504 -19.77 -12.71 5.57
C VAL A 504 -20.09 -11.73 6.69
N ALA A 505 -19.92 -10.43 6.44
CA ALA A 505 -20.28 -9.38 7.37
C ALA A 505 -20.60 -8.08 6.62
N ASP A 506 -21.54 -7.31 7.14
CA ASP A 506 -22.02 -6.06 6.54
C ASP A 506 -22.60 -5.16 7.65
N GLY A 507 -21.99 -4.00 7.87
CA GLY A 507 -22.47 -3.09 8.91
C GLY A 507 -21.57 -1.86 9.12
N PRO A 508 -21.89 -1.02 10.12
CA PRO A 508 -21.10 0.15 10.45
C PRO A 508 -19.65 -0.21 10.73
N THR A 509 -18.71 0.62 10.25
CA THR A 509 -17.27 0.36 10.36
C THR A 509 -16.84 -0.03 11.77
N GLY A 510 -17.25 0.74 12.78
CA GLY A 510 -16.89 0.48 14.18
C GLY A 510 -17.39 -0.87 14.72
N GLU A 511 -18.52 -1.40 14.22
CA GLU A 511 -19.00 -2.71 14.65
C GLU A 511 -18.19 -3.83 14.00
N ILE A 512 -17.97 -3.74 12.69
CA ILE A 512 -17.33 -4.80 11.91
C ILE A 512 -15.83 -4.91 12.23
N ILE A 513 -15.09 -3.79 12.25
CA ILE A 513 -13.63 -3.85 12.43
C ILE A 513 -13.23 -4.13 13.88
N LEU A 514 -14.09 -3.82 14.85
CA LEU A 514 -13.85 -4.15 16.27
C LEU A 514 -14.22 -5.60 16.61
N ALA A 515 -15.06 -6.26 15.80
CA ALA A 515 -15.49 -7.64 16.05
C ALA A 515 -14.35 -8.67 15.91
N SER A 516 -13.26 -8.32 15.21
CA SER A 516 -12.11 -9.20 15.00
C SER A 516 -10.79 -8.47 15.22
N PRO A 517 -9.88 -8.99 16.05
CA PRO A 517 -8.53 -8.46 16.18
C PRO A 517 -7.76 -8.42 14.84
N VAL A 518 -8.09 -9.26 13.87
CA VAL A 518 -7.42 -9.28 12.56
C VAL A 518 -7.73 -8.00 11.78
N PHE A 519 -8.97 -7.50 11.87
CA PHE A 519 -9.44 -6.32 11.14
C PHE A 519 -9.36 -5.02 11.95
N ALA A 520 -9.04 -5.11 13.25
CA ALA A 520 -8.95 -3.93 14.10
C ALA A 520 -7.68 -3.09 13.79
N PRO A 521 -7.81 -1.76 13.68
CA PRO A 521 -6.65 -0.86 13.61
C PRO A 521 -5.82 -0.92 14.90
N GLN A 522 -4.56 -0.49 14.86
CA GLN A 522 -3.65 -0.52 16.01
C GLN A 522 -4.23 0.24 17.20
N THR A 523 -4.84 1.41 16.98
CA THR A 523 -5.47 2.22 18.04
C THR A 523 -6.55 1.42 18.78
N ALA A 524 -7.44 0.75 18.02
CA ALA A 524 -8.48 -0.11 18.60
C ALA A 524 -7.89 -1.30 19.36
N LYS A 525 -6.86 -1.96 18.81
CA LYS A 525 -6.15 -3.06 19.50
C LYS A 525 -5.52 -2.60 20.82
N ILE A 526 -5.04 -1.37 20.90
CA ILE A 526 -4.40 -0.81 22.09
C ILE A 526 -5.46 -0.44 23.15
N LEU A 527 -6.56 0.16 22.72
CA LEU A 527 -7.61 0.69 23.60
C LEU A 527 -8.73 -0.30 23.93
N ALA A 528 -8.74 -1.48 23.30
CA ALA A 528 -9.74 -2.51 23.54
C ALA A 528 -10.00 -2.73 25.05
N PRO A 529 -11.27 -2.82 25.49
CA PRO A 529 -12.49 -2.95 24.66
C PRO A 529 -13.16 -1.62 24.26
N LEU A 530 -12.48 -0.47 24.38
CA LEU A 530 -13.09 0.83 24.03
C LEU A 530 -13.25 1.01 22.51
N PRO A 531 -14.32 1.68 22.03
CA PRO A 531 -14.66 1.75 20.60
C PRO A 531 -13.91 2.84 19.81
N TYR A 532 -12.65 3.11 20.16
CA TYR A 532 -11.82 4.12 19.49
C TYR A 532 -11.05 3.50 18.32
N LEU A 533 -11.26 4.02 17.12
CA LEU A 533 -10.68 3.49 15.89
C LEU A 533 -9.41 4.24 15.48
N THR A 534 -9.35 5.55 15.72
CA THR A 534 -8.25 6.41 15.22
C THR A 534 -7.61 7.24 16.33
N VAL A 535 -6.36 7.66 16.11
CA VAL A 535 -5.65 8.56 17.03
C VAL A 535 -6.35 9.91 17.16
N ALA A 536 -6.97 10.40 16.08
CA ALA A 536 -7.73 11.65 16.09
C ALA A 536 -8.95 11.59 17.04
N GLN A 537 -9.68 10.47 17.07
CA GLN A 537 -10.79 10.29 18.02
C GLN A 537 -10.30 10.31 19.47
N VAL A 538 -9.13 9.72 19.73
CA VAL A 538 -8.51 9.72 21.06
C VAL A 538 -8.10 11.13 21.46
N ALA A 539 -7.40 11.85 20.58
CA ALA A 539 -6.97 13.23 20.82
C ALA A 539 -8.16 14.16 21.07
N ALA A 540 -9.25 14.01 20.31
CA ALA A 540 -10.47 14.81 20.51
C ALA A 540 -11.22 14.49 21.82
N ALA A 541 -11.03 13.30 22.37
CA ALA A 541 -11.69 12.86 23.61
C ALA A 541 -10.82 13.03 24.86
N LEU A 542 -9.50 13.16 24.70
CA LEU A 542 -8.60 13.50 25.79
C LEU A 542 -8.63 15.03 25.99
N PRO A 543 -9.04 15.53 27.17
CA PRO A 543 -8.93 16.96 27.45
C PRO A 543 -7.46 17.39 27.44
N ASP A 544 -7.16 18.59 26.95
CA ASP A 544 -5.82 19.17 26.97
C ASP A 544 -5.28 19.17 28.42
N ASP A 545 -4.19 18.45 28.66
CA ASP A 545 -3.43 18.49 29.91
C ASP A 545 -2.65 19.82 30.03
N GLU A 546 -3.35 20.97 29.99
CA GLU A 546 -2.77 22.28 30.36
C GLU A 546 -2.73 22.48 31.89
N THR A 547 -3.37 21.62 32.69
CA THR A 547 -3.44 21.81 34.14
C THR A 547 -2.29 21.22 34.97
N ASP A 548 -1.39 20.43 34.39
CA ASP A 548 -0.28 19.77 35.14
C ASP A 548 1.13 20.27 34.77
N ARG A 549 1.26 21.31 33.93
CA ARG A 549 2.55 21.99 33.66
C ARG A 549 2.83 23.20 34.56
N ALA A 550 1.95 23.48 35.52
CA ALA A 550 2.14 24.54 36.52
C ALA A 550 1.96 23.95 37.93
N SER A 551 2.95 23.21 38.41
CA SER A 551 3.13 22.88 39.84
C SER A 551 4.60 22.70 40.15
#